data_AF-A0A7S0CQW9-F1
#
_entry.id   AF-A0A7S0CQW9-F1
#
_cell.length_a   1.000
_cell.length_b   1.000
_cell.length_c   1.000
_cell.angle_alpha   90.00
_cell.angle_beta   90.00
_cell.angle_gamma   90.00
#
_symmetry.space_group_name_H-M   'P 1'
#
loop_
_entity.id
_entity.type
_entity.pdbx_description
1 polymer ?
#
loop_
_entity_poly.entity_id
_entity_poly.type
_entity_poly.pdbx_seq_one_letter_code
_entity_poly.pdbx_strand_id
1 'polypeptide(L)'
;NVLLSKHLPPKVIQVVCCRPTSLQERLYKFFINQKSVKQMVKEGEKRLSRVLPLINNIKRLCNHPKLIWGSLKEKNTKSQLRGCQRIFEQEAAFLRNPGHPRFSGKMEVLDRLLCMVK
;
A
#
# COMPACT_ATOMS: atom_id res chain seq x y z
N ASN A 1 20.20 1.23 -27.16
CA ASN A 1 19.69 2.62 -27.03
C ASN A 1 20.77 3.69 -27.28
N VAL A 2 21.74 3.45 -28.17
CA VAL A 2 22.83 4.41 -28.45
C VAL A 2 22.49 5.40 -29.59
N LEU A 3 21.54 5.04 -30.45
CA LEU A 3 21.14 5.85 -31.62
C LEU A 3 20.22 7.03 -31.27
N LEU A 4 19.40 6.94 -30.21
CA LEU A 4 18.44 7.99 -29.83
C LEU A 4 19.01 9.00 -28.82
N SER A 5 20.08 8.66 -28.11
CA SER A 5 20.66 9.50 -27.05
C SER A 5 21.46 10.70 -27.56
N LYS A 6 21.71 10.81 -28.88
CA LYS A 6 22.40 11.97 -29.48
C LYS A 6 21.47 13.14 -29.81
N HIS A 7 20.15 12.93 -29.78
CA HIS A 7 19.17 13.93 -30.21
C HIS A 7 18.11 14.24 -29.13
N LEU A 8 18.21 13.61 -27.95
CA LEU A 8 17.29 13.80 -26.84
C LEU A 8 18.06 14.27 -25.59
N PRO A 9 17.46 15.14 -24.76
CA PRO A 9 17.99 15.43 -23.44
C PRO A 9 18.21 14.14 -22.64
N PRO A 10 19.26 14.06 -21.80
CA PRO A 10 19.58 12.86 -21.04
C PRO A 10 18.43 12.48 -20.11
N LYS A 11 18.08 11.19 -20.09
CA LYS A 11 17.07 10.66 -19.17
C LYS A 11 17.60 10.71 -17.74
N VAL A 12 16.97 11.53 -16.89
CA VAL A 12 17.21 11.52 -15.45
C VAL A 12 16.29 10.49 -14.79
N ILE A 13 16.86 9.57 -14.00
CA ILE A 13 16.12 8.59 -13.19
C ILE A 13 16.37 8.91 -11.72
N GLN A 14 15.30 9.13 -10.96
CA GLN A 14 15.37 9.35 -9.52
C GLN A 14 14.54 8.29 -8.81
N VAL A 15 15.14 7.66 -7.78
CA VAL A 15 14.45 6.71 -6.90
C VAL A 15 14.14 7.41 -5.59
N VAL A 16 12.85 7.56 -5.28
CA VAL A 16 12.40 8.24 -4.06
C VAL A 16 11.82 7.23 -3.07
N CYS A 17 12.51 7.05 -1.95
CA CYS A 17 12.06 6.22 -0.85
C CYS A 17 11.02 6.98 0.00
N CYS A 18 9.75 6.62 -0.14
CA CYS A 18 8.66 7.26 0.57
C CYS A 18 8.41 6.56 1.92
N ARG A 19 8.46 7.29 3.03
CA ARG A 19 8.14 6.76 4.36
C ARG A 19 6.64 6.43 4.45
N PRO A 20 6.23 5.25 4.96
CA PRO A 20 4.81 4.96 5.18
C PRO A 20 4.18 5.89 6.23
N THR A 21 2.88 6.14 6.12
CA THR A 21 2.13 6.88 7.14
C THR A 21 1.85 6.03 8.38
N SER A 22 1.51 6.67 9.51
CA SER A 22 1.13 5.95 10.74
C SER A 22 -0.01 4.94 10.52
N LEU A 23 -0.99 5.29 9.68
CA LEU A 23 -2.07 4.37 9.32
C LEU A 23 -1.55 3.19 8.48
N GLN A 24 -0.67 3.43 7.49
CA GLN A 24 -0.04 2.36 6.72
C GLN A 24 0.79 1.43 7.62
N GLU A 25 1.58 1.98 8.54
CA GLU A 25 2.41 1.17 9.46
C GLU A 25 1.56 0.29 10.36
N ARG A 26 0.48 0.83 10.97
CA ARG A 26 -0.41 0.03 11.83
C ARG A 26 -1.10 -1.09 11.06
N LEU A 27 -1.60 -0.81 9.86
CA LEU A 27 -2.22 -1.84 9.00
C LEU A 27 -1.20 -2.89 8.55
N TYR A 28 0.02 -2.47 8.21
CA TYR A 28 1.09 -3.38 7.81
C TYR A 28 1.45 -4.32 8.97
N LYS A 29 1.71 -3.75 10.15
CA LYS A 29 2.00 -4.50 11.38
C LYS A 29 0.85 -5.45 11.73
N PHE A 30 -0.40 -5.03 11.54
CA PHE A 30 -1.55 -5.89 11.73
C PHE A 30 -1.53 -7.11 10.79
N PHE A 31 -1.32 -6.89 9.47
CA PHE A 31 -1.27 -7.97 8.49
C PHE A 31 -0.21 -9.02 8.82
N ILE A 32 1.02 -8.61 9.09
CA ILE A 32 2.13 -9.56 9.32
C ILE A 32 2.01 -10.28 10.66
N ASN A 33 1.27 -9.72 11.63
CA ASN A 33 1.15 -10.29 12.96
C ASN A 33 -0.01 -11.28 13.13
N GLN A 34 -0.90 -11.41 12.14
CA GLN A 34 -1.97 -12.40 12.21
C GLN A 34 -1.41 -13.82 12.33
N LYS A 35 -1.97 -14.63 13.24
CA LYS A 35 -1.55 -16.03 13.44
C LYS A 35 -1.59 -16.84 12.14
N SER A 36 -2.65 -16.64 11.34
CA SER A 36 -2.82 -17.26 10.02
C SER A 36 -1.71 -16.88 9.04
N VAL A 37 -1.26 -15.62 9.07
CA VAL A 37 -0.16 -15.14 8.23
C VAL A 37 1.18 -15.70 8.70
N LYS A 38 1.47 -15.67 9.99
CA LYS A 38 2.70 -16.27 10.53
C LYS A 38 2.79 -17.75 10.19
N GLN A 39 1.69 -18.49 10.32
CA GLN A 39 1.61 -19.90 9.97
C GLN A 39 1.82 -20.13 8.47
N MET A 40 1.15 -19.33 7.63
CA MET A 40 1.28 -19.41 6.18
C MET A 40 2.71 -19.12 5.69
N VAL A 41 3.40 -18.17 6.32
CA VAL A 41 4.81 -17.87 6.02
C VAL A 41 5.72 -19.03 6.42
N LYS A 42 5.47 -19.68 7.57
CA LYS A 42 6.22 -20.87 8.01
C LYS A 42 6.00 -22.08 7.09
N GLU A 43 4.79 -22.24 6.54
CA GLU A 43 4.44 -23.32 5.61
C GLU A 43 5.07 -23.14 4.22
N GLY A 44 5.58 -21.95 3.91
CA GLY A 44 6.39 -21.67 2.71
C GLY A 44 5.68 -21.99 1.39
N GLU A 45 6.41 -22.64 0.48
CA GLU A 45 5.96 -22.95 -0.88
C GLU A 45 4.68 -23.80 -0.93
N LYS A 46 4.41 -24.60 0.11
CA LYS A 46 3.21 -25.46 0.20
C LYS A 46 1.91 -24.64 0.16
N ARG A 47 1.97 -23.31 0.40
CA ARG A 47 0.83 -22.39 0.48
C ARG A 47 1.00 -21.11 -0.34
N LEU A 48 1.76 -21.14 -1.44
CA LEU A 48 1.94 -20.02 -2.38
C LEU A 48 0.62 -19.32 -2.78
N SER A 49 -0.43 -20.10 -3.03
CA SER A 49 -1.77 -19.61 -3.39
C SER A 49 -2.40 -18.69 -2.35
N ARG A 50 -1.97 -18.77 -1.08
CA ARG A 50 -2.43 -17.91 0.01
C ARG A 50 -1.46 -16.75 0.30
N VAL A 51 -0.17 -16.94 0.02
CA VAL A 51 0.90 -15.93 0.19
C VAL A 51 0.78 -14.81 -0.83
N LEU A 52 0.54 -15.12 -2.10
CA LEU A 52 0.43 -14.11 -3.17
C LEU A 52 -0.71 -13.10 -2.92
N PRO A 53 -1.93 -13.51 -2.50
CA PRO A 53 -2.96 -12.58 -2.05
C PRO A 53 -2.53 -11.64 -0.91
N LEU A 54 -1.77 -12.15 0.07
CA LEU A 54 -1.25 -11.33 1.16
C LEU A 54 -0.25 -10.28 0.65
N ILE A 55 0.71 -10.70 -0.18
CA ILE A 55 1.68 -9.78 -0.81
C ILE A 55 0.93 -8.72 -1.61
N ASN A 56 -0.10 -9.10 -2.38
CA ASN A 56 -0.91 -8.15 -3.13
C ASN A 56 -1.64 -7.15 -2.23
N ASN A 57 -2.18 -7.58 -1.09
CA ASN A 57 -2.78 -6.66 -0.12
C ASN A 57 -1.72 -5.70 0.46
N ILE A 58 -0.54 -6.18 0.82
CA ILE A 58 0.55 -5.31 1.30
C ILE A 58 0.97 -4.30 0.23
N LYS A 59 1.11 -4.72 -1.03
CA LYS A 59 1.39 -3.80 -2.16
C LYS A 59 0.30 -2.73 -2.32
N ARG A 60 -0.98 -3.13 -2.23
CA ARG A 60 -2.12 -2.20 -2.27
C ARG A 60 -2.07 -1.21 -1.10
N LEU A 61 -1.78 -1.67 0.11
CA LEU A 61 -1.63 -0.82 1.29
C LEU A 61 -0.52 0.22 1.12
N CYS A 62 0.66 -0.20 0.62
CA CYS A 62 1.78 0.70 0.37
C CYS A 62 1.49 1.75 -0.71
N ASN A 63 0.53 1.50 -1.61
CA ASN A 63 0.05 2.50 -2.56
C ASN A 63 -0.98 3.43 -1.92
N HIS A 64 -2.01 2.89 -1.24
CA HIS A 64 -2.93 3.70 -0.43
C HIS A 64 -3.81 2.84 0.52
N PRO A 65 -4.06 3.23 1.78
CA PRO A 65 -4.98 2.51 2.67
C PRO A 65 -6.42 2.39 2.13
N LYS A 66 -6.87 3.35 1.30
CA LYS A 66 -8.17 3.32 0.58
C LYS A 66 -8.36 2.03 -0.21
N LEU A 67 -7.29 1.49 -0.81
CA LEU A 67 -7.38 0.28 -1.61
C LEU A 67 -7.70 -0.94 -0.76
N ILE A 68 -7.33 -0.93 0.52
CA ILE A 68 -7.72 -1.98 1.48
C ILE A 68 -9.14 -1.74 1.98
N TRP A 69 -9.46 -0.50 2.33
CA TRP A 69 -10.79 -0.10 2.77
C TRP A 69 -11.88 -0.42 1.74
N GLY A 70 -11.63 -0.16 0.45
CA GLY A 70 -12.56 -0.49 -0.63
C GLY A 70 -12.87 -1.98 -0.70
N SER A 71 -11.85 -2.84 -0.60
CA SER A 71 -12.04 -4.29 -0.63
C SER A 71 -12.66 -4.88 0.65
N LEU A 72 -12.72 -4.13 1.75
CA LEU A 72 -13.53 -4.53 2.92
C LEU A 72 -15.03 -4.35 2.67
N LYS A 73 -15.42 -3.38 1.82
CA LYS A 73 -16.83 -3.13 1.48
C LYS A 73 -17.36 -4.11 0.42
N GLU A 74 -16.48 -4.77 -0.31
CA GLU A 74 -16.85 -5.82 -1.26
C GLU A 74 -17.26 -7.10 -0.49
N LYS A 75 -18.42 -7.68 -0.82
CA LYS A 75 -19.02 -8.85 -0.13
C LYS A 75 -18.14 -10.13 -0.11
N ASN A 76 -17.03 -10.15 -0.84
CA ASN A 76 -16.02 -11.21 -0.83
C ASN A 76 -14.83 -10.87 0.08
N THR A 77 -15.10 -10.48 1.33
CA THR A 77 -14.05 -10.10 2.27
C THR A 77 -13.13 -11.30 2.56
N LYS A 78 -11.92 -11.24 2.00
CA LYS A 78 -10.87 -12.24 2.24
C LYS A 78 -10.60 -12.32 3.75
N SER A 79 -10.47 -13.53 4.26
CA SER A 79 -10.22 -13.81 5.69
C SER A 79 -9.06 -13.00 6.30
N GLN A 80 -8.08 -12.63 5.47
CA GLN A 80 -6.89 -11.86 5.80
C GLN A 80 -7.17 -10.39 6.13
N LEU A 81 -8.27 -9.82 5.63
CA LEU A 81 -8.65 -8.42 5.87
C LEU A 81 -9.51 -8.24 7.12
N ARG A 82 -10.02 -9.34 7.70
CA ARG A 82 -10.81 -9.30 8.92
C ARG A 82 -10.01 -8.62 10.05
N GLY A 83 -10.66 -7.69 10.76
CA GLY A 83 -10.07 -6.92 11.85
C GLY A 83 -9.39 -5.61 11.45
N CYS A 84 -9.11 -5.38 10.15
CA CYS A 84 -8.62 -4.06 9.68
C CYS A 84 -9.64 -2.96 9.91
N GLN A 85 -10.93 -3.30 9.90
CA GLN A 85 -12.03 -2.37 10.10
C GLN A 85 -11.89 -1.57 11.40
N ARG A 86 -11.48 -2.22 12.50
CA ARG A 86 -11.25 -1.56 13.80
C ARG A 86 -10.15 -0.49 13.73
N ILE A 87 -9.11 -0.72 12.92
CA ILE A 87 -8.01 0.22 12.73
C ILE A 87 -8.49 1.44 11.91
N PHE A 88 -9.35 1.22 10.93
CA PHE A 88 -9.95 2.30 10.15
C PHE A 88 -10.98 3.11 10.95
N GLU A 89 -11.76 2.46 11.81
CA GLU A 89 -12.74 3.11 12.70
C GLU A 89 -12.10 4.07 13.69
N GLN A 90 -10.84 3.81 14.07
CA GLN A 90 -10.05 4.71 14.92
C GLN A 90 -9.53 5.96 14.18
N GLU A 91 -9.68 6.02 12.85
CA GLU A 91 -9.18 7.11 12.02
C GLU A 91 -10.32 7.91 11.39
N ALA A 92 -11.01 8.72 12.21
CA ALA A 92 -12.15 9.55 11.76
C ALA A 92 -11.78 10.45 10.58
N ALA A 93 -10.56 11.01 10.57
CA ALA A 93 -10.01 11.80 9.50
C ALA A 93 -9.93 11.04 8.16
N PHE A 94 -9.60 9.75 8.21
CA PHE A 94 -9.58 8.87 7.05
C PHE A 94 -11.00 8.57 6.57
N LEU A 95 -11.92 8.25 7.49
CA LEU A 95 -13.30 7.93 7.12
C LEU A 95 -14.02 9.09 6.41
N ARG A 96 -13.72 10.34 6.79
CA ARG A 96 -14.27 11.53 6.12
C ARG A 96 -13.76 11.70 4.69
N ASN A 97 -12.48 11.46 4.45
CA ASN A 97 -11.90 11.55 3.11
C ASN A 97 -10.85 10.44 2.88
N PRO A 98 -11.29 9.22 2.54
CA PRO A 98 -10.39 8.08 2.40
C PRO A 98 -9.40 8.25 1.25
N GLY A 99 -9.63 9.19 0.32
CA GLY A 99 -8.78 9.41 -0.85
C GLY A 99 -7.70 10.46 -0.65
N HIS A 100 -7.63 11.12 0.51
CA HIS A 100 -6.70 12.22 0.72
C HIS A 100 -5.23 11.73 0.70
N PRO A 101 -4.31 12.40 -0.05
CA PRO A 101 -2.90 12.00 -0.17
C PRO A 101 -2.16 11.74 1.14
N ARG A 102 -2.43 12.53 2.20
CA ARG A 102 -1.85 12.41 3.54
C ARG A 102 -1.92 11.03 4.19
N PHE A 103 -2.75 10.11 3.68
CA PHE A 103 -2.86 8.76 4.21
C PHE A 103 -1.91 7.76 3.52
N SER A 104 -1.18 8.17 2.49
CA SER A 104 -0.14 7.37 1.85
C SER A 104 1.13 8.17 1.63
N GLY A 105 2.26 7.66 2.10
CA GLY A 105 3.55 8.34 1.95
C GLY A 105 3.92 8.60 0.48
N LYS A 106 3.58 7.66 -0.41
CA LYS A 106 3.80 7.85 -1.86
C LYS A 106 2.91 8.95 -2.44
N MET A 107 1.64 8.98 -2.03
CA MET A 107 0.71 10.00 -2.53
C MET A 107 1.04 11.38 -1.97
N GLU A 108 1.49 11.48 -0.72
CA GLU A 108 1.95 12.74 -0.14
C GLU A 108 3.19 13.28 -0.85
N VAL A 109 4.18 12.42 -1.16
CA VAL A 109 5.34 12.83 -1.96
C VAL A 109 4.91 13.26 -3.36
N LEU A 110 4.03 12.50 -4.02
CA LEU A 110 3.51 12.85 -5.34
C LEU A 110 2.78 14.20 -5.34
N ASP A 111 1.93 14.45 -4.35
CA ASP A 111 1.18 15.70 -4.19
C ASP A 111 2.14 16.90 -4.08
N ARG A 112 3.18 16.77 -3.25
CA ARG A 112 4.24 17.79 -3.13
C ARG A 112 5.02 17.99 -4.43
N LEU A 113 5.39 16.92 -5.12
CA LEU A 113 6.09 17.01 -6.41
C LEU A 113 5.23 17.73 -7.46
N LEU A 114 3.94 17.44 -7.53
CA LEU A 114 3.02 18.11 -8.45
C LEU A 114 2.85 19.60 -8.12
N CYS A 115 2.88 19.97 -6.83
CA CYS A 115 2.91 21.39 -6.45
C CYS A 115 4.19 22.12 -6.88
N MET A 116 5.32 21.42 -6.94
CA MET A 116 6.63 22.00 -7.29
C MET A 116 6.88 22.09 -8.80
N VAL A 117 6.15 21.32 -9.61
CA VAL A 117 6.28 21.29 -11.08
C VAL A 117 5.34 22.30 -11.76
N LYS A 118 4.75 23.22 -10.98
CA LYS A 118 4.02 24.37 -11.53
C LYS A 118 4.94 25.42 -12.13
#